data_AF-A0A849Q6G8-F1
#
_entry.id   AF-A0A849Q6G8-F1
#
_cell.length_a   1.000
_cell.length_b   1.000
_cell.length_c   1.000
_cell.angle_alpha   90.00
_cell.angle_beta   90.00
_cell.angle_gamma   90.00
#
_symmetry.space_group_name_H-M   'P 1'
#
loop_
_entity.id
_entity.type
_entity.pdbx_description
1 polymer ?
#
loop_
_entity_poly.entity_id
_entity_poly.type
_entity_poly.pdbx_seq_one_letter_code
_entity_poly.pdbx_strand_id
1 'polypeptide(L)'
;MDIDGLKVGADFPPRIMGVINLSPESFYRDSIVDNREQLVNVINSMEQEGADIIDVGGASTAPRGIYGTPEVTTEVELERVTSNLEHIVRNTRVPISIDTARSEVAEAAIDIGVSLVNDVSGLTKDKRMAKLVANRGVPIVLMAECGGSCQTMRASLRSIERSIKTALSVGILQEKIIIDPGIGFGKPSEVDLEIIRELDRFCSLGHPVLVGVSR
;
A
#
# COMPACT_ATOMS: atom_id res chain seq x y z
N MET A 1 -4.56 -15.76 -3.26
CA MET A 1 -4.23 -15.29 -1.89
C MET A 1 -5.54 -15.03 -1.13
N ASP A 2 -5.52 -15.20 0.19
CA ASP A 2 -6.63 -14.82 1.09
C ASP A 2 -6.19 -13.65 1.99
N ILE A 3 -7.00 -12.61 2.02
CA ILE A 3 -6.82 -11.40 2.83
C ILE A 3 -8.06 -11.27 3.69
N ASP A 4 -8.03 -11.86 4.89
CA ASP A 4 -9.15 -11.81 5.83
C ASP A 4 -10.50 -12.22 5.20
N GLY A 5 -10.48 -13.36 4.48
CA GLY A 5 -11.63 -13.90 3.75
C GLY A 5 -11.82 -13.36 2.33
N LEU A 6 -11.17 -12.25 1.97
CA LEU A 6 -11.16 -11.74 0.59
C LEU A 6 -10.17 -12.53 -0.27
N LYS A 7 -10.67 -13.17 -1.33
CA LYS A 7 -9.83 -13.86 -2.31
C LYS A 7 -9.35 -12.89 -3.40
N VAL A 8 -8.03 -12.86 -3.60
CA VAL A 8 -7.34 -12.06 -4.63
C VAL A 8 -6.39 -12.92 -5.47
N GLY A 9 -6.21 -12.57 -6.74
CA GLY A 9 -5.34 -13.27 -7.70
C GLY A 9 -6.04 -13.53 -9.04
N ALA A 10 -5.34 -14.20 -9.95
CA ALA A 10 -5.77 -14.39 -11.35
C ALA A 10 -7.10 -15.17 -11.51
N ASP A 11 -7.46 -16.00 -10.54
CA ASP A 11 -8.70 -16.80 -10.57
C ASP A 11 -9.92 -16.04 -10.01
N PHE A 12 -9.76 -14.79 -9.60
CA PHE A 12 -10.78 -13.97 -8.96
C PHE A 12 -10.97 -12.65 -9.73
N PRO A 13 -12.15 -12.01 -9.64
CA PRO A 13 -12.34 -10.70 -10.24
C PRO A 13 -11.34 -9.68 -9.67
N PRO A 14 -10.99 -8.62 -10.43
CA PRO A 14 -10.26 -7.49 -9.91
C PRO A 14 -10.93 -6.93 -8.65
N ARG A 15 -10.12 -6.55 -7.66
CA ARG A 15 -10.57 -5.95 -6.42
C ARG A 15 -10.32 -4.47 -6.43
N ILE A 16 -11.23 -3.70 -5.83
CA ILE A 16 -11.09 -2.26 -5.70
C ILE A 16 -10.56 -1.92 -4.31
N MET A 17 -9.46 -1.20 -4.26
CA MET A 17 -8.88 -0.67 -3.03
C MET A 17 -9.21 0.83 -2.93
N GLY A 18 -10.07 1.20 -1.98
CA GLY A 18 -10.36 2.60 -1.64
C GLY A 18 -9.24 3.17 -0.76
N VAL A 19 -8.89 4.44 -0.94
CA VAL A 19 -7.76 5.07 -0.24
C VAL A 19 -8.25 6.16 0.71
N ILE A 20 -7.86 6.07 1.98
CA ILE A 20 -8.11 7.08 3.01
C ILE A 20 -6.76 7.67 3.45
N ASN A 21 -6.58 8.96 3.20
CA ASN A 21 -5.41 9.71 3.65
C ASN A 21 -5.73 10.47 4.95
N LEU A 22 -5.03 10.13 6.03
CA LEU A 22 -5.16 10.78 7.33
C LEU A 22 -4.26 12.03 7.46
N SER A 23 -3.46 12.34 6.44
CA SER A 23 -2.60 13.53 6.43
C SER A 23 -3.37 14.78 5.99
N PRO A 24 -3.40 15.86 6.79
CA PRO A 24 -3.96 17.15 6.37
C PRO A 24 -3.25 17.78 5.15
N GLU A 25 -2.06 17.27 4.80
CA GLU A 25 -1.25 17.75 3.68
C GLU A 25 -1.46 16.97 2.37
N SER A 26 -2.43 16.04 2.30
CA SER A 26 -2.71 15.33 1.05
C SER A 26 -3.30 16.29 0.00
N PHE A 27 -2.83 16.16 -1.25
CA PHE A 27 -3.13 17.04 -2.38
C PHE A 27 -4.64 17.19 -2.71
N TYR A 28 -5.49 16.29 -2.21
CA TYR A 28 -6.95 16.35 -2.28
C TYR A 28 -7.57 16.76 -0.94
N ARG A 29 -8.14 17.97 -0.88
CA ARG A 29 -8.83 18.47 0.32
C ARG A 29 -10.11 17.69 0.65
N ASP A 30 -10.74 17.05 -0.34
CA ASP A 30 -11.96 16.26 -0.15
C ASP A 30 -11.72 14.89 0.51
N SER A 31 -10.45 14.44 0.63
CA SER A 31 -10.10 13.17 1.30
C SER A 31 -9.65 13.33 2.76
N ILE A 32 -9.51 14.57 3.26
CA ILE A 32 -9.06 14.83 4.63
C ILE A 32 -10.27 14.78 5.55
N VAL A 33 -10.20 13.92 6.56
CA VAL A 33 -11.31 13.70 7.47
C VAL A 33 -10.98 14.21 8.87
N ASP A 34 -11.43 15.42 9.18
CA ASP A 34 -11.21 16.06 10.50
C ASP A 34 -12.27 15.66 11.55
N ASN A 35 -13.33 14.95 11.15
CA ASN A 35 -14.41 14.49 12.03
C ASN A 35 -14.60 12.97 11.92
N ARG A 36 -14.58 12.26 13.05
CA ARG A 36 -14.86 10.82 13.13
C ARG A 36 -16.18 10.40 12.45
N GLU A 37 -17.19 11.26 12.44
CA GLU A 37 -18.44 11.01 11.70
C GLU A 37 -18.26 11.11 10.18
N GLN A 38 -17.48 12.09 9.71
CA GLN A 38 -17.12 12.17 8.30
C GLN A 38 -16.32 10.93 7.87
N LEU A 39 -15.49 10.36 8.75
CA LEU A 39 -14.65 9.22 8.41
C LEU A 39 -15.51 7.99 8.16
N VAL A 40 -16.51 7.80 9.02
CA VAL A 40 -17.52 6.76 8.86
C VAL A 40 -18.33 6.96 7.59
N ASN A 41 -18.70 8.20 7.25
CA ASN A 41 -19.42 8.47 6.00
C ASN A 41 -18.57 8.15 4.77
N VAL A 42 -17.28 8.50 4.77
CA VAL A 42 -16.35 8.18 3.69
C VAL A 42 -16.18 6.67 3.55
N ILE A 43 -15.94 5.94 4.65
CA ILE A 43 -15.83 4.47 4.65
C ILE A 43 -17.12 3.85 4.10
N ASN A 44 -18.28 4.26 4.62
CA ASN A 44 -19.57 3.77 4.16
C ASN A 44 -19.81 4.04 2.66
N SER A 45 -19.43 5.22 2.16
CA SER A 45 -19.54 5.56 0.74
C SER A 45 -18.66 4.65 -0.11
N MET A 46 -17.38 4.48 0.28
CA MET A 46 -16.44 3.61 -0.43
C MET A 46 -16.95 2.16 -0.48
N GLU A 47 -17.46 1.63 0.63
CA GLU A 47 -18.04 0.28 0.65
C GLU A 47 -19.30 0.16 -0.22
N GLN A 48 -20.17 1.17 -0.20
CA GLN A 48 -21.37 1.20 -1.06
C GLN A 48 -21.03 1.32 -2.55
N GLU A 49 -19.94 2.01 -2.87
CA GLU A 49 -19.40 2.15 -4.22
C GLU A 49 -18.59 0.91 -4.67
N GLY A 50 -18.39 -0.08 -3.79
CA GLY A 50 -17.81 -1.36 -4.13
C GLY A 50 -16.32 -1.50 -3.83
N ALA A 51 -15.76 -0.72 -2.89
CA ALA A 51 -14.43 -0.99 -2.36
C ALA A 51 -14.41 -2.38 -1.68
N ASP A 52 -13.48 -3.24 -2.10
CA ASP A 52 -13.21 -4.55 -1.51
C ASP A 52 -12.14 -4.48 -0.42
N ILE A 53 -11.31 -3.43 -0.41
CA ILE A 53 -10.24 -3.17 0.57
C ILE A 53 -10.21 -1.67 0.85
N ILE A 54 -9.90 -1.27 2.08
CA ILE A 54 -9.59 0.13 2.43
C ILE A 54 -8.10 0.25 2.78
N ASP A 55 -7.36 1.10 2.07
CA ASP A 55 -5.96 1.43 2.36
C ASP A 55 -5.88 2.75 3.12
N VAL A 56 -5.17 2.73 4.25
CA VAL A 56 -5.10 3.87 5.17
C VAL A 56 -3.66 4.37 5.23
N GLY A 57 -3.43 5.62 4.86
CA GLY A 57 -2.12 6.27 4.91
C GLY A 57 -2.05 7.39 5.96
N GLY A 58 -1.07 7.34 6.85
CA GLY A 58 -0.80 8.41 7.83
C GLY A 58 0.11 9.53 7.33
N ALA A 59 0.84 9.26 6.26
CA ALA A 59 1.79 10.17 5.62
C ALA A 59 1.72 10.02 4.10
N SER A 60 1.91 11.12 3.37
CA SER A 60 1.93 11.05 1.91
C SER A 60 3.14 10.26 1.42
N THR A 61 2.86 9.22 0.64
CA THR A 61 3.86 8.42 -0.09
C THR A 61 4.13 8.96 -1.50
N ALA A 62 3.44 10.05 -1.89
CA ALA A 62 3.61 10.69 -3.18
C ALA A 62 5.06 11.21 -3.37
N PRO A 63 5.60 11.15 -4.60
CA PRO A 63 6.94 11.66 -4.92
C PRO A 63 7.13 13.13 -4.51
N ARG A 64 7.85 13.36 -3.40
CA ARG A 64 8.04 14.69 -2.80
C ARG A 64 8.61 15.72 -3.77
N GLY A 65 9.57 15.32 -4.61
CA GLY A 65 10.20 16.21 -5.60
C GLY A 65 9.27 16.68 -6.71
N ILE A 66 8.12 16.02 -6.89
CA ILE A 66 7.12 16.33 -7.92
C ILE A 66 5.94 17.07 -7.29
N TYR A 67 5.45 16.57 -6.16
CA TYR A 67 4.22 17.05 -5.53
C TYR A 67 4.44 18.01 -4.36
N GLY A 68 5.70 18.25 -3.96
CA GLY A 68 6.04 19.19 -2.89
C GLY A 68 5.56 18.75 -1.50
N THR A 69 5.35 17.45 -1.29
CA THR A 69 4.82 16.93 -0.02
C THR A 69 5.88 17.01 1.10
N PRO A 70 5.49 17.49 2.30
CA PRO A 70 6.43 17.63 3.41
C PRO A 70 6.88 16.27 3.93
N GLU A 71 8.06 16.22 4.55
CA GLU A 71 8.45 15.04 5.30
C GLU A 71 7.65 14.98 6.59
N VAL A 72 7.01 13.84 6.82
CA VAL A 72 6.32 13.55 8.07
C VAL A 72 7.24 12.65 8.89
N THR A 73 7.50 12.94 10.16
CA THR A 73 8.33 12.06 11.02
C THR A 73 7.58 10.78 11.35
N THR A 74 8.29 9.75 11.84
CA THR A 74 7.66 8.48 12.23
C THR A 74 6.63 8.70 13.34
N GLU A 75 6.95 9.56 14.29
CA GLU A 75 6.09 9.88 15.44
C GLU A 75 4.79 10.52 15.00
N VAL A 76 4.85 11.46 14.04
CA VAL A 76 3.64 12.13 13.52
C VAL A 76 2.78 11.17 12.71
N GLU A 77 3.37 10.33 11.87
CA GLU A 77 2.62 9.30 11.13
C GLU A 77 1.97 8.30 12.09
N LEU A 78 2.71 7.83 13.10
CA LEU A 78 2.23 6.91 14.12
C LEU A 78 1.07 7.52 14.92
N GLU A 79 1.15 8.78 15.33
CA GLU A 79 0.07 9.48 16.03
C GLU A 79 -1.19 9.57 15.16
N ARG A 80 -1.05 9.97 13.89
CA ARG A 80 -2.17 10.05 12.94
C ARG A 80 -2.85 8.70 12.75
N VAL A 81 -2.07 7.64 12.59
CA VAL A 81 -2.58 6.28 12.43
C VAL A 81 -3.27 5.82 13.71
N THR A 82 -2.58 5.84 14.85
CA THR A 82 -3.12 5.29 16.12
C THR A 82 -4.33 6.06 16.65
N SER A 83 -4.44 7.37 16.40
CA SER A 83 -5.59 8.18 16.82
C SER A 83 -6.89 7.90 16.06
N ASN A 84 -6.79 7.36 14.83
CA ASN A 84 -7.93 7.15 13.94
C ASN A 84 -8.19 5.67 13.62
N LEU A 85 -7.16 4.83 13.54
CA LEU A 85 -7.26 3.49 12.98
C LEU A 85 -8.17 2.56 13.77
N GLU A 86 -8.22 2.64 15.11
CA GLU A 86 -9.20 1.87 15.90
C GLU A 86 -10.64 2.18 15.49
N HIS A 87 -10.92 3.46 15.22
CA HIS A 87 -12.24 3.90 14.80
C HIS A 87 -12.54 3.43 13.38
N ILE A 88 -11.56 3.47 12.47
CA ILE A 88 -11.68 2.93 11.11
C ILE A 88 -11.98 1.43 11.16
N VAL A 89 -11.18 0.65 11.88
CA VAL A 89 -11.35 -0.81 12.01
C VAL A 89 -12.74 -1.16 12.54
N ARG A 90 -13.25 -0.45 13.55
CA ARG A 90 -14.58 -0.70 14.11
C ARG A 90 -15.74 -0.41 13.14
N ASN A 91 -15.52 0.45 12.15
CA ASN A 91 -16.57 0.91 11.21
C ASN A 91 -16.37 0.40 9.79
N THR A 92 -15.33 -0.39 9.52
CA THR A 92 -15.05 -0.98 8.21
C THR A 92 -15.39 -2.47 8.23
N ARG A 93 -16.02 -2.96 7.17
CA ARG A 93 -16.48 -4.34 6.99
C ARG A 93 -15.58 -5.13 6.05
N VAL A 94 -14.79 -4.43 5.25
CA VAL A 94 -13.81 -5.00 4.33
C VAL A 94 -12.40 -5.01 4.94
N PRO A 95 -11.47 -5.84 4.43
CA PRO A 95 -10.09 -5.83 4.89
C PRO A 95 -9.45 -4.44 4.83
N ILE A 96 -8.57 -4.15 5.80
CA ILE A 96 -7.85 -2.87 5.86
C ILE A 96 -6.37 -3.10 5.57
N SER A 97 -5.82 -2.29 4.68
CA SER A 97 -4.39 -2.13 4.43
C SER A 97 -3.85 -0.91 5.16
N ILE A 98 -2.63 -0.98 5.65
CA ILE A 98 -1.88 0.19 6.13
C ILE A 98 -0.81 0.59 5.10
N ASP A 99 -0.91 1.78 4.52
CA ASP A 99 0.13 2.36 3.66
C ASP A 99 1.22 2.98 4.53
N THR A 100 2.31 2.25 4.70
CA THR A 100 3.48 2.74 5.41
C THR A 100 4.75 1.99 5.03
N ALA A 101 5.84 2.74 4.97
CA ALA A 101 7.20 2.21 4.80
C ALA A 101 7.98 2.16 6.14
N ARG A 102 7.28 2.25 7.28
CA ARG A 102 7.88 2.30 8.63
C ARG A 102 7.36 1.14 9.48
N SER A 103 8.27 0.29 9.98
CA SER A 103 7.83 -0.91 10.69
C SER A 103 7.12 -0.58 12.00
N GLU A 104 7.46 0.53 12.67
CA GLU A 104 6.77 1.00 13.89
C GLU A 104 5.30 1.31 13.65
N VAL A 105 4.98 1.97 12.53
CA VAL A 105 3.61 2.28 12.14
C VAL A 105 2.86 1.01 11.74
N ALA A 106 3.51 0.15 10.95
CA ALA A 106 2.92 -1.14 10.57
C ALA A 106 2.66 -2.03 11.79
N GLU A 107 3.57 -2.09 12.76
CA GLU A 107 3.41 -2.90 13.98
C GLU A 107 2.19 -2.45 14.78
N ALA A 108 2.07 -1.15 15.04
CA ALA A 108 0.91 -0.59 15.72
C ALA A 108 -0.39 -0.83 14.93
N ALA A 109 -0.37 -0.70 13.61
CA ALA A 109 -1.54 -0.95 12.78
C ALA A 109 -1.98 -2.43 12.80
N ILE A 110 -1.02 -3.37 12.73
CA ILE A 110 -1.32 -4.81 12.84
C ILE A 110 -1.87 -5.14 14.23
N ASP A 111 -1.37 -4.51 15.30
CA ASP A 111 -1.91 -4.67 16.65
C ASP A 111 -3.37 -4.20 16.78
N ILE A 112 -3.75 -3.15 16.04
CA ILE A 112 -5.11 -2.60 16.02
C ILE A 112 -6.06 -3.46 15.17
N GLY A 113 -5.54 -4.16 14.16
CA GLY A 113 -6.28 -5.16 13.39
C GLY A 113 -6.32 -4.94 11.88
N VAL A 114 -5.32 -4.29 11.28
CA VAL A 114 -5.22 -4.26 9.80
C VAL A 114 -4.89 -5.64 9.25
N SER A 115 -5.41 -5.91 8.06
CA SER A 115 -5.34 -7.22 7.39
C SER A 115 -4.08 -7.38 6.55
N LEU A 116 -3.44 -6.30 6.09
CA LEU A 116 -2.20 -6.31 5.30
C LEU A 116 -1.38 -5.01 5.46
N VAL A 117 -0.12 -5.05 5.02
CA VAL A 117 0.78 -3.89 4.92
C VAL A 117 1.01 -3.53 3.45
N ASN A 118 0.84 -2.25 3.10
CA ASN A 118 1.25 -1.70 1.81
C ASN A 118 2.57 -0.93 1.99
N ASP A 119 3.69 -1.52 1.54
CA ASP A 119 5.01 -0.90 1.65
C ASP A 119 5.48 -0.39 0.28
N VAL A 120 5.25 0.89 0.05
CA VAL A 120 5.71 1.61 -1.16
C VAL A 120 7.24 1.62 -1.33
N SER A 121 8.02 1.30 -0.30
CA SER A 121 9.47 1.17 -0.44
C SER A 121 9.90 -0.20 -0.94
N GLY A 122 8.98 -1.19 -0.98
CA GLY A 122 9.33 -2.56 -1.34
C GLY A 122 10.40 -3.16 -0.40
N LEU A 123 10.30 -2.90 0.91
CA LEU A 123 11.23 -3.33 1.96
C LEU A 123 12.61 -2.64 1.96
N THR A 124 12.79 -1.54 1.22
CA THR A 124 14.09 -0.86 1.16
C THR A 124 14.28 0.18 2.26
N LYS A 125 13.21 0.78 2.78
CA LYS A 125 13.28 1.90 3.73
C LYS A 125 13.54 1.45 5.17
N ASP A 126 12.80 0.46 5.65
CA ASP A 126 12.94 -0.06 7.02
C ASP A 126 13.28 -1.56 7.02
N LYS A 127 14.49 -1.88 7.50
CA LYS A 127 15.02 -3.25 7.53
C LYS A 127 14.23 -4.18 8.47
N ARG A 128 13.45 -3.65 9.42
CA ARG A 128 12.62 -4.46 10.33
C ARG A 128 11.30 -4.89 9.69
N MET A 129 10.81 -4.17 8.68
CA MET A 129 9.50 -4.41 8.07
C MET A 129 9.32 -5.87 7.63
N ALA A 130 10.31 -6.40 6.90
CA ALA A 130 10.24 -7.76 6.38
C ALA A 130 10.11 -8.81 7.50
N LYS A 131 10.86 -8.64 8.59
CA LYS A 131 10.84 -9.57 9.72
C LYS A 131 9.56 -9.43 10.53
N LEU A 132 9.05 -8.21 10.71
CA LEU A 132 7.75 -7.95 11.33
C LEU A 132 6.64 -8.68 10.58
N VAL A 133 6.50 -8.45 9.28
CA VAL A 133 5.47 -9.08 8.45
C VAL A 133 5.58 -10.61 8.47
N ALA A 134 6.79 -11.15 8.36
CA ALA A 134 7.02 -12.60 8.45
C ALA A 134 6.54 -13.18 9.79
N ASN A 135 6.88 -12.52 10.90
CA ASN A 135 6.49 -12.97 12.24
C ASN A 135 4.98 -12.83 12.50
N ARG A 136 4.34 -11.80 11.93
CA ARG A 136 2.90 -11.54 12.10
C ARG A 136 2.02 -12.32 11.13
N GLY A 137 2.58 -12.85 10.04
CA GLY A 137 1.85 -13.65 9.05
C GLY A 137 0.83 -12.87 8.22
N VAL A 138 0.94 -11.54 8.18
CA VAL A 138 0.09 -10.67 7.37
C VAL A 138 0.62 -10.60 5.93
N PRO A 139 -0.24 -10.42 4.91
CA PRO A 139 0.19 -10.11 3.55
C PRO A 139 0.92 -8.77 3.45
N ILE A 140 1.74 -8.61 2.41
CA ILE A 140 2.44 -7.37 2.10
C ILE A 140 2.37 -7.04 0.60
N VAL A 141 2.15 -5.77 0.29
CA VAL A 141 2.36 -5.19 -1.04
C VAL A 141 3.79 -4.69 -1.16
N LEU A 142 4.49 -5.10 -2.22
CA LEU A 142 5.86 -4.70 -2.53
C LEU A 142 5.85 -3.85 -3.80
N MET A 143 5.99 -2.53 -3.64
CA MET A 143 6.05 -1.62 -4.78
C MET A 143 7.46 -1.50 -5.36
N ALA A 144 7.55 -1.31 -6.68
CA ALA A 144 8.80 -1.04 -7.38
C ALA A 144 9.40 0.33 -6.98
N GLU A 145 10.52 0.27 -6.27
CA GLU A 145 11.28 1.44 -5.78
C GLU A 145 12.78 1.28 -6.14
N CYS A 146 13.44 2.35 -6.56
CA CYS A 146 14.82 2.32 -7.06
C CYS A 146 15.76 3.33 -6.37
N GLY A 147 15.59 3.59 -5.06
CA GLY A 147 16.20 4.75 -4.37
C GLY A 147 15.59 6.09 -4.81
N GLY A 148 14.31 6.07 -5.18
CA GLY A 148 13.58 7.02 -6.00
C GLY A 148 12.73 6.28 -7.04
N SER A 149 12.40 6.96 -8.13
CA SER A 149 11.58 6.36 -9.19
C SER A 149 12.39 5.47 -10.13
N CYS A 150 11.85 4.29 -10.45
CA CYS A 150 12.46 3.39 -11.42
C CYS A 150 12.32 3.93 -12.86
N GLN A 151 13.43 4.35 -13.46
CA GLN A 151 13.47 5.05 -14.75
C GLN A 151 13.18 4.19 -15.98
N THR A 152 12.95 2.88 -15.82
CA THR A 152 12.61 1.95 -16.92
C THR A 152 11.75 0.82 -16.39
N MET A 153 10.88 0.23 -17.23
CA MET A 153 10.11 -0.97 -16.84
C MET A 153 11.02 -2.11 -16.36
N ARG A 154 12.16 -2.31 -17.02
CA ARG A 154 13.16 -3.31 -16.65
C ARG A 154 13.75 -3.07 -15.26
N ALA A 155 13.90 -1.81 -14.85
CA ALA A 155 14.33 -1.49 -13.48
C ALA A 155 13.23 -1.80 -12.47
N SER A 156 11.96 -1.51 -12.78
CA SER A 156 10.81 -1.84 -11.93
C SER A 156 10.71 -3.35 -11.69
N LEU A 157 10.78 -4.17 -12.74
CA LEU A 157 10.77 -5.63 -12.63
C LEU A 157 11.90 -6.15 -11.72
N ARG A 158 13.14 -5.70 -11.95
CA ARG A 158 14.28 -6.12 -11.12
C ARG A 158 14.15 -5.68 -9.66
N SER A 159 13.57 -4.50 -9.42
CA SER A 159 13.32 -4.02 -8.06
C SER A 159 12.34 -4.95 -7.35
N ILE A 160 11.21 -5.26 -7.98
CA ILE A 160 10.21 -6.20 -7.44
C ILE A 160 10.81 -7.59 -7.21
N GLU A 161 11.55 -8.14 -8.17
CA GLU A 161 12.23 -9.45 -8.02
C GLU A 161 13.17 -9.47 -6.79
N ARG A 162 13.88 -8.36 -6.55
CA ARG A 162 14.74 -8.20 -5.37
C ARG A 162 13.93 -8.12 -4.09
N SER A 163 12.81 -7.39 -4.08
CA SER A 163 11.92 -7.28 -2.92
C SER A 163 11.28 -8.63 -2.59
N ILE A 164 10.80 -9.38 -3.59
CA ILE A 164 10.29 -10.76 -3.42
C ILE A 164 11.38 -11.64 -2.81
N LYS A 165 12.59 -11.63 -3.37
CA LYS A 165 13.71 -12.44 -2.84
C LYS A 165 14.02 -12.09 -1.37
N THR A 166 13.95 -10.81 -1.03
CA THR A 166 14.17 -10.33 0.34
C THR A 166 13.06 -10.84 1.28
N ALA A 167 11.80 -10.70 0.88
CA ALA A 167 10.64 -11.17 1.62
C ALA A 167 10.70 -12.68 1.89
N LEU A 168 10.95 -13.49 0.86
CA LEU A 168 11.09 -14.94 0.97
C LEU A 168 12.27 -15.34 1.89
N SER A 169 13.40 -14.62 1.80
CA SER A 169 14.60 -14.93 2.60
C SER A 169 14.42 -14.81 4.11
N VAL A 170 13.42 -14.02 4.56
CA VAL A 170 13.09 -13.84 5.98
C VAL A 170 11.88 -14.67 6.42
N GLY A 171 11.30 -15.45 5.51
CA GLY A 171 10.20 -16.38 5.78
C GLY A 171 8.80 -15.85 5.49
N ILE A 172 8.64 -14.73 4.76
CA ILE A 172 7.32 -14.35 4.23
C ILE A 172 6.91 -15.39 3.19
N LEU A 173 5.71 -15.95 3.32
CA LEU A 173 5.20 -16.96 2.42
C LEU A 173 4.88 -16.37 1.04
N GLN A 174 5.06 -17.16 -0.02
CA GLN A 174 4.82 -16.68 -1.39
C GLN A 174 3.37 -16.21 -1.59
N GLU A 175 2.42 -16.91 -0.98
CA GLU A 175 1.00 -16.58 -0.98
C GLU A 175 0.61 -15.37 -0.12
N LYS A 176 1.59 -14.73 0.54
CA LYS A 176 1.45 -13.49 1.33
C LYS A 176 2.06 -12.27 0.63
N ILE A 177 2.54 -12.39 -0.60
CA ILE A 177 3.16 -11.29 -1.36
C ILE A 177 2.24 -10.83 -2.50
N ILE A 178 1.98 -9.52 -2.53
CA ILE A 178 1.38 -8.77 -3.64
C ILE A 178 2.48 -7.87 -4.22
N ILE A 179 2.48 -7.63 -5.52
CA ILE A 179 3.45 -6.75 -6.18
C ILE A 179 2.77 -5.53 -6.80
N ASP A 180 3.46 -4.40 -6.77
CA ASP A 180 2.98 -3.16 -7.39
C ASP A 180 4.07 -2.57 -8.31
N PRO A 181 3.80 -2.36 -9.62
CA PRO A 181 4.73 -1.71 -10.54
C PRO A 181 5.07 -0.24 -10.20
N GLY A 182 4.31 0.39 -9.31
CA GLY A 182 4.47 1.76 -8.85
C GLY A 182 4.22 2.80 -9.94
N ILE A 183 3.17 2.61 -10.75
CA ILE A 183 2.80 3.58 -11.80
C ILE A 183 2.53 4.94 -11.17
N GLY A 184 3.03 6.03 -11.77
CA GLY A 184 2.83 7.38 -11.25
C GLY A 184 3.76 7.76 -10.08
N PHE A 185 4.58 6.84 -9.58
CA PHE A 185 5.59 7.14 -8.55
C PHE A 185 6.87 7.73 -9.15
N GLY A 186 6.72 8.85 -9.85
CA GLY A 186 7.80 9.70 -10.37
C GLY A 186 8.57 9.12 -11.56
N LYS A 187 8.01 8.12 -12.23
CA LYS A 187 8.56 7.56 -13.47
C LYS A 187 8.27 8.52 -14.64
N PRO A 188 9.07 8.52 -15.72
CA PRO A 188 8.67 9.17 -16.96
C PRO A 188 7.34 8.59 -17.47
N SER A 189 6.46 9.42 -18.03
CA SER A 189 5.13 8.97 -18.47
C SER A 189 5.20 7.87 -19.54
N GLU A 190 6.24 7.87 -20.37
CA GLU A 190 6.48 6.81 -21.35
C GLU A 190 6.73 5.46 -20.68
N VAL A 191 7.40 5.47 -19.52
CA VAL A 191 7.66 4.26 -18.72
C VAL A 191 6.39 3.79 -18.03
N ASP A 192 5.57 4.71 -17.50
CA ASP A 192 4.27 4.35 -16.93
C ASP A 192 3.35 3.71 -17.99
N LEU A 193 3.29 4.30 -19.19
CA LEU A 193 2.52 3.75 -20.31
C LEU A 193 3.08 2.41 -20.82
N GLU A 194 4.41 2.23 -20.80
CA GLU A 194 5.06 0.95 -21.11
C GLU A 194 4.63 -0.12 -20.09
N ILE A 195 4.67 0.20 -18.79
CA ILE A 195 4.25 -0.71 -17.71
C ILE A 195 2.78 -1.11 -17.87
N ILE A 196 1.88 -0.15 -18.16
CA ILE A 196 0.46 -0.45 -18.38
C ILE A 196 0.27 -1.40 -19.57
N ARG A 197 0.98 -1.16 -20.68
CA ARG A 197 0.88 -1.99 -21.89
C ARG A 197 1.41 -3.40 -21.67
N GLU A 198 2.45 -3.54 -20.86
CA GLU A 198 3.19 -4.77 -20.62
C GLU A 198 2.92 -5.36 -19.22
N LEU A 199 1.75 -5.05 -18.64
CA LEU A 199 1.40 -5.45 -17.27
C LEU A 199 1.49 -6.97 -17.06
N ASP A 200 1.22 -7.75 -18.11
CA ASP A 200 1.35 -9.22 -18.11
C ASP A 200 2.74 -9.70 -17.70
N ARG A 201 3.78 -8.90 -17.93
CA ARG A 201 5.15 -9.22 -17.50
C ARG A 201 5.30 -9.22 -15.98
N PHE A 202 4.54 -8.37 -15.29
CA PHE A 202 4.47 -8.37 -13.83
C PHE A 202 3.59 -9.52 -13.34
N CYS A 203 2.44 -9.77 -13.98
CA CYS A 203 1.58 -10.92 -13.68
C CYS A 203 2.33 -12.26 -13.78
N SER A 204 3.27 -12.36 -14.73
CA SER A 204 4.12 -13.54 -14.94
C SER A 204 5.08 -13.86 -13.78
N LEU A 205 5.23 -12.96 -12.80
CA LEU A 205 6.01 -13.22 -11.58
C LEU A 205 5.29 -14.15 -10.59
N GLY A 206 4.03 -14.53 -10.85
CA GLY A 206 3.29 -15.50 -10.06
C GLY A 206 2.70 -14.93 -8.76
N HIS A 207 2.53 -13.62 -8.68
CA HIS A 207 1.94 -12.90 -7.55
C HIS A 207 0.74 -12.07 -8.01
N PRO A 208 -0.28 -11.84 -7.15
CA PRO A 208 -1.28 -10.82 -7.40
C PRO A 208 -0.61 -9.47 -7.65
N VAL A 209 -1.14 -8.73 -8.63
CA VAL A 209 -0.62 -7.41 -9.03
C VAL A 209 -1.61 -6.34 -8.57
N LEU A 210 -1.12 -5.38 -7.79
CA LEU A 210 -1.82 -4.14 -7.46
C LEU A 210 -1.42 -3.07 -8.47
N VAL A 211 -2.40 -2.27 -8.92
CA VAL A 211 -2.17 -1.18 -9.87
C VAL A 211 -2.82 0.10 -9.32
N GLY A 212 -1.99 1.08 -8.98
CA GLY A 212 -2.43 2.45 -8.67
C GLY A 212 -2.29 3.38 -9.87
N VAL A 213 -3.41 3.84 -10.43
CA VAL A 213 -3.45 4.90 -11.47
C VAL A 213 -4.44 6.01 -11.13
N SER A 214 -4.92 6.02 -9.89
CA SER A 214 -5.81 7.06 -9.37
C SER A 214 -5.05 8.37 -9.18
N ARG A 215 -5.80 9.48 -9.22
CA ARG A 215 -5.28 10.85 -9.35
C ARG A 215 -4.50 11.34 -8.14
#